data_AF-A0A7C5FQR1-F1
#
_entry.id   AF-A0A7C5FQR1-F1
#
_cell.length_a   1.000
_cell.length_b   1.000
_cell.length_c   1.000
_cell.angle_alpha   90.00
_cell.angle_beta   90.00
_cell.angle_gamma   90.00
#
_symmetry.space_group_name_H-M   'P 1'
#
loop_
_entity.id
_entity.type
_entity.pdbx_description
1 polymer ?
#
loop_
_entity_poly.entity_id
_entity_poly.type
_entity_poly.pdbx_seq_one_letter_code
_entity_poly.pdbx_strand_id
1 'polypeptide(L)'
;MNKSLLLKHIVEKLDAIHQGAINAAMQAYNTATHEENVAENKYDTLGLGAAYLAQGQSQRVAECEADLTEFKKLPATVFSSYSPIDIDALVCLKDELGASQTLFLGPAAGGLKLSFDQKWITLITLSAPLGATLR
;
A
#
# COMPACT_ATOMS: atom_id res chain seq x y z
N MET A 1 -11.15 19.48 -3.73
CA MET A 1 -10.44 18.44 -2.99
C MET A 1 -9.18 19.05 -2.39
N ASN A 2 -9.03 19.02 -1.07
CA ASN A 2 -7.83 19.55 -0.42
C ASN A 2 -6.75 18.44 -0.41
N LYS A 3 -5.64 18.68 -1.11
CA LYS A 3 -4.57 17.69 -1.28
C LYS A 3 -3.90 17.32 0.05
N SER A 4 -3.69 18.27 0.96
CA SER A 4 -3.08 17.99 2.27
C SER A 4 -3.98 17.07 3.12
N LEU A 5 -5.31 17.28 3.05
CA LEU A 5 -6.27 16.38 3.71
C LEU A 5 -6.29 14.99 3.05
N LEU A 6 -6.19 14.92 1.72
CA LEU A 6 -6.06 13.66 1.00
C LEU A 6 -4.79 12.90 1.42
N LEU A 7 -3.64 13.57 1.48
CA LEU A 7 -2.37 12.96 1.88
C LEU A 7 -2.45 12.43 3.31
N LYS A 8 -3.04 13.20 4.24
CA LYS A 8 -3.30 12.73 5.61
C LYS A 8 -4.17 11.47 5.60
N HIS A 9 -5.23 11.45 4.81
CA HIS A 9 -6.12 10.28 4.70
C HIS A 9 -5.42 9.06 4.08
N ILE A 10 -4.52 9.26 3.12
CA ILE A 10 -3.67 8.20 2.57
C ILE A 10 -2.77 7.61 3.67
N VAL A 11 -2.09 8.47 4.44
CA VAL A 11 -1.23 8.03 5.55
C VAL A 11 -2.03 7.25 6.59
N GLU A 12 -3.22 7.72 6.98
CA GLU A 12 -4.12 6.99 7.88
C GLU A 12 -4.52 5.61 7.33
N LYS A 13 -4.78 5.53 6.02
CA LYS A 13 -5.12 4.26 5.37
C LYS A 13 -3.95 3.28 5.32
N LEU A 14 -2.75 3.77 5.03
CA LEU A 14 -1.52 2.96 5.03
C LEU A 14 -1.17 2.48 6.43
N ASP A 15 -1.35 3.33 7.45
CA ASP A 15 -1.15 2.96 8.85
C ASP A 15 -2.10 1.82 9.26
N ALA A 16 -3.39 1.92 8.90
CA ALA A 16 -4.35 0.84 9.15
C ALA A 16 -3.97 -0.48 8.44
N ILE A 17 -3.42 -0.41 7.22
CA ILE A 17 -2.92 -1.60 6.49
C ILE A 17 -1.71 -2.20 7.21
N HIS A 18 -0.76 -1.36 7.63
CA HIS A 18 0.42 -1.79 8.37
C HIS A 18 0.06 -2.45 9.72
N GLN A 19 -0.86 -1.86 10.48
CA GLN A 19 -1.38 -2.48 11.71
C GLN A 19 -2.06 -3.83 11.43
N GLY A 20 -2.80 -3.95 10.33
CA GLY A 20 -3.37 -5.22 9.88
C GLY A 20 -2.30 -6.27 9.58
N ALA A 21 -1.20 -5.88 8.93
CA ALA A 21 -0.07 -6.77 8.68
C ALA A 21 0.62 -7.22 9.97
N ILE A 22 0.80 -6.32 10.95
CA ILE A 22 1.39 -6.65 12.25
C ILE A 22 0.54 -7.72 12.96
N ASN A 23 -0.78 -7.53 12.99
CA ASN A 23 -1.69 -8.49 13.59
C ASN A 23 -1.62 -9.87 12.91
N ALA A 24 -1.55 -9.89 11.57
CA ALA A 24 -1.40 -11.14 10.81
C ALA A 24 -0.05 -11.84 11.09
N ALA A 25 1.04 -11.08 11.23
CA ALA A 25 2.35 -11.60 11.58
C ALA A 25 2.38 -12.20 12.99
N MET A 26 1.79 -11.52 13.97
CA MET A 26 1.66 -12.06 15.34
C MET A 26 0.86 -13.36 15.36
N GLN A 27 -0.26 -13.41 14.64
CA GLN A 27 -1.05 -14.64 14.53
C GLN A 27 -0.25 -15.78 13.90
N ALA A 28 0.45 -15.53 12.80
CA ALA A 28 1.25 -16.55 12.13
C ALA A 28 2.42 -17.02 12.99
N TYR A 29 3.07 -16.12 13.74
CA TYR A 29 4.11 -16.46 14.71
C TYR A 29 3.59 -17.36 15.83
N ASN A 30 2.45 -17.00 16.44
CA ASN A 30 1.84 -17.81 17.49
C ASN A 30 1.47 -19.20 16.98
N THR A 31 0.93 -19.30 15.75
CA THR A 31 0.66 -20.60 15.12
C THR A 31 1.94 -21.39 14.91
N ALA A 32 2.99 -20.77 14.36
CA ALA A 32 4.26 -21.45 14.08
C ALA A 32 5.00 -21.94 15.34
N THR A 33 4.74 -21.31 16.49
CA THR A 33 5.34 -21.66 17.79
C THR A 33 4.43 -22.50 18.69
N HIS A 34 3.21 -22.79 18.23
CA HIS A 34 2.24 -23.58 18.99
C HIS A 34 2.67 -25.05 19.09
N GLU A 35 2.38 -25.70 20.22
CA GLU A 35 2.78 -27.08 20.49
C GLU A 35 2.22 -28.06 19.45
N GLU A 36 1.01 -27.82 18.94
CA GLU A 36 0.37 -28.61 17.86
C GLU A 36 1.11 -28.54 16.51
N ASN A 37 2.04 -27.59 16.33
CA ASN A 37 2.88 -27.47 15.13
C ASN A 37 4.30 -27.98 15.34
N VAL A 38 4.61 -28.51 16.52
CA VAL A 38 5.87 -29.23 16.77
C VAL A 38 5.80 -30.57 16.06
N ALA A 39 6.77 -30.83 15.17
CA ALA A 39 6.79 -32.07 14.39
C ALA A 39 6.92 -33.29 15.33
N GLU A 40 5.90 -34.14 15.36
CA GLU A 40 5.92 -35.37 16.17
C GLU A 40 6.71 -36.49 15.46
N ASN A 41 6.84 -36.41 14.13
CA ASN A 41 7.59 -37.37 13.33
C ASN A 41 8.23 -36.74 12.07
N LYS A 42 9.06 -37.50 11.36
CA LYS A 42 9.85 -37.02 10.19
C LYS A 42 9.03 -36.69 8.93
N TYR A 43 7.73 -36.98 8.91
CA TYR A 43 6.84 -36.67 7.80
C TYR A 43 5.94 -35.46 8.08
N ASP A 44 6.03 -34.90 9.28
CA ASP A 44 5.20 -33.79 9.71
C ASP A 44 5.67 -32.47 9.06
N THR A 45 4.77 -31.80 8.37
CA THR A 45 5.08 -30.58 7.59
C THR A 45 4.30 -29.35 8.05
N LEU A 46 3.39 -29.51 9.02
CA LEU A 46 2.54 -28.43 9.52
C LEU A 46 3.37 -27.28 10.11
N GLY A 47 4.34 -27.60 10.97
CA GLY A 47 5.27 -26.62 11.52
C GLY A 47 6.10 -25.89 10.46
N LEU A 48 6.52 -26.59 9.40
CA LEU A 48 7.26 -25.98 8.29
C LEU A 48 6.40 -24.98 7.51
N GLY A 49 5.16 -25.37 7.17
CA GLY A 49 4.20 -24.50 6.49
C GLY A 49 3.86 -23.26 7.33
N ALA A 50 3.66 -23.44 8.64
CA ALA A 50 3.40 -22.35 9.57
C ALA A 50 4.60 -21.39 9.68
N ALA A 51 5.83 -21.90 9.71
CA ALA A 51 7.05 -21.08 9.72
C ALA A 51 7.19 -20.24 8.44
N TYR A 52 6.95 -20.82 7.26
CA TYR A 52 6.97 -20.06 6.00
C TYR A 52 5.89 -18.98 5.96
N LEU A 53 4.68 -19.28 6.48
CA LEU A 53 3.63 -18.28 6.59
C LEU A 53 4.05 -17.12 7.51
N ALA A 54 4.63 -17.42 8.68
CA ALA A 54 5.12 -16.41 9.61
C ALA A 54 6.22 -15.53 9.00
N GLN A 55 7.15 -16.12 8.25
CA GLN A 55 8.16 -15.39 7.50
C GLN A 55 7.52 -14.47 6.45
N GLY A 56 6.57 -14.98 5.65
CA GLY A 56 5.86 -14.19 4.64
C GLY A 56 5.07 -13.03 5.24
N GLN A 57 4.43 -13.22 6.41
CA GLN A 57 3.75 -12.12 7.10
C GLN A 57 4.73 -11.08 7.67
N SER A 58 5.89 -11.51 8.17
CA SER A 58 6.92 -10.59 8.65
C SER A 58 7.46 -9.71 7.52
N GLN A 59 7.66 -10.30 6.33
CA GLN A 59 8.04 -9.57 5.12
C GLN A 59 6.97 -8.53 4.73
N ARG A 60 5.68 -8.91 4.79
CA ARG A 60 4.57 -7.98 4.52
C ARG A 60 4.52 -6.80 5.51
N VAL A 61 4.86 -7.01 6.78
CA VAL A 61 4.94 -5.92 7.77
C VAL A 61 5.99 -4.89 7.33
N ALA A 62 7.18 -5.35 6.97
CA ALA A 62 8.28 -4.50 6.52
C ALA A 62 7.93 -3.72 5.25
N GLU A 63 7.25 -4.36 4.28
CA GLU A 63 6.77 -3.70 3.06
C GLU A 63 5.75 -2.59 3.37
N CYS A 64 4.77 -2.87 4.25
CA CYS A 64 3.78 -1.86 4.64
C CYS A 64 4.41 -0.69 5.42
N GLU A 65 5.43 -0.97 6.24
CA GLU A 65 6.18 0.07 6.96
C GLU A 65 6.97 0.96 5.99
N ALA A 66 7.61 0.37 4.98
CA ALA A 66 8.32 1.09 3.93
C ALA A 66 7.37 2.00 3.15
N ASP A 67 6.22 1.49 2.71
CA ASP A 67 5.18 2.28 2.04
C ASP A 67 4.75 3.48 2.90
N LEU A 68 4.38 3.24 4.16
CA LEU A 68 3.95 4.30 5.09
C LEU A 68 5.03 5.36 5.30
N THR A 69 6.29 4.93 5.41
CA THR A 69 7.44 5.79 5.61
C THR A 69 7.68 6.70 4.42
N GLU A 70 7.58 6.18 3.19
CA GLU A 70 7.72 6.99 1.97
C GLU A 70 6.61 8.05 1.85
N PHE A 71 5.36 7.71 2.20
CA PHE A 71 4.28 8.68 2.20
C PHE A 71 4.42 9.77 3.26
N LYS A 72 4.94 9.43 4.45
CA LYS A 72 5.20 10.42 5.53
C LYS A 72 6.26 11.45 5.15
N LYS A 73 7.14 11.15 4.18
CA LYS A 73 8.19 12.06 3.69
C LYS A 73 7.68 13.05 2.62
N LEU A 74 6.48 12.85 2.09
CA LEU A 74 5.98 13.70 1.00
C LEU A 74 5.71 15.13 1.48
N PRO A 75 6.23 16.16 0.77
CA PRO A 75 6.15 17.55 1.20
C PRO A 75 4.78 18.21 0.93
N ALA A 76 3.81 17.50 0.37
CA ALA A 76 2.54 18.06 -0.12
C ALA A 76 2.74 19.24 -1.10
N THR A 77 3.61 19.04 -2.10
CA THR A 77 4.00 19.99 -3.14
C THR A 77 2.79 20.66 -3.80
N VAL A 78 2.85 21.98 -3.98
CA VAL A 78 1.84 22.70 -4.75
C VAL A 78 2.21 22.64 -6.23
N PHE A 79 1.32 22.05 -7.04
CA PHE A 79 1.50 21.98 -8.49
C PHE A 79 0.82 23.18 -9.17
N SER A 80 1.49 23.75 -10.17
CA SER A 80 0.92 24.77 -11.06
C SER A 80 0.56 24.16 -12.41
N SER A 81 -0.18 24.89 -13.25
CA SER A 81 -0.53 24.44 -14.61
C SER A 81 0.68 24.20 -15.53
N TYR A 82 1.87 24.69 -15.15
CA TYR A 82 3.12 24.51 -15.89
C TYR A 82 4.06 23.48 -15.23
N SER A 83 3.68 22.93 -14.08
CA SER A 83 4.48 21.93 -13.38
C SER A 83 4.34 20.57 -14.10
N PRO A 84 5.44 19.85 -14.34
CA PRO A 84 5.35 18.48 -14.83
C PRO A 84 4.59 17.61 -13.82
N ILE A 85 3.92 16.57 -14.31
CA ILE A 85 3.32 15.54 -13.46
C ILE A 85 4.45 14.72 -12.84
N ASP A 86 4.49 14.63 -11.51
CA ASP A 86 5.48 13.84 -10.78
C ASP A 86 4.86 13.25 -9.50
N ILE A 87 5.66 12.55 -8.70
CA ILE A 87 5.27 12.09 -7.36
C ILE A 87 4.61 13.22 -6.59
N ASP A 88 3.55 12.88 -5.85
CA ASP A 88 2.65 13.78 -5.13
C ASP A 88 1.63 14.51 -6.05
N ALA A 89 1.59 14.24 -7.35
CA ALA A 89 0.55 14.79 -8.23
C ALA A 89 -0.80 14.09 -8.06
N LEU A 90 -1.88 14.87 -8.08
CA LEU A 90 -3.25 14.40 -8.17
C LEU A 90 -3.74 14.66 -9.60
N VAL A 91 -4.01 13.59 -10.34
CA VAL A 91 -4.33 13.63 -11.77
C VAL A 91 -5.75 13.11 -12.00
N CYS A 92 -6.53 13.82 -12.81
CA CYS A 92 -7.81 13.32 -13.30
C CYS A 92 -7.66 13.01 -14.79
N LEU A 93 -7.83 11.74 -15.16
CA LEU A 93 -7.88 11.33 -16.55
C LEU A 93 -9.34 11.20 -16.97
N LYS A 94 -9.62 11.57 -18.22
CA LYS A 94 -10.93 11.44 -18.82
C LYS A 94 -10.76 10.77 -20.18
N ASP A 95 -11.53 9.73 -20.45
CA ASP A 95 -11.54 9.09 -21.75
C ASP A 95 -12.41 9.86 -22.76
N GLU A 96 -12.39 9.40 -24.02
CA GLU A 96 -13.17 10.00 -25.11
C GLU A 96 -14.69 9.88 -24.90
N LEU A 97 -15.13 8.89 -24.12
CA LEU A 97 -16.54 8.65 -23.78
C LEU A 97 -16.99 9.47 -22.56
N GLY A 98 -16.06 10.17 -21.93
CA GLY A 98 -16.28 11.05 -20.80
C GLY A 98 -16.22 10.40 -19.42
N ALA A 99 -15.86 9.11 -19.33
CA ALA A 99 -15.57 8.48 -18.05
C ALA A 99 -14.31 9.09 -17.45
N SER A 100 -14.33 9.35 -16.14
CA SER A 100 -13.21 9.97 -15.43
C SER A 100 -12.67 9.07 -14.34
N GLN A 101 -11.35 9.05 -14.20
CA GLN A 101 -10.65 8.38 -13.12
C GLN A 101 -9.71 9.36 -12.42
N THR A 102 -9.73 9.34 -11.10
CA THR A 102 -8.84 10.16 -10.28
C THR A 102 -7.70 9.30 -9.75
N LEU A 103 -6.48 9.75 -9.98
CA LEU A 103 -5.25 9.04 -9.68
C LEU A 103 -4.36 9.92 -8.80
N PHE A 104 -3.68 9.32 -7.84
CA PHE A 104 -2.66 9.98 -7.05
C PHE A 104 -1.31 9.31 -7.34
N LEU A 105 -0.33 10.08 -7.80
CA LEU A 105 1.02 9.56 -8.03
C LEU A 105 1.75 9.48 -6.68
N GLY A 106 1.79 8.28 -6.12
CA GLY A 106 2.49 7.98 -4.88
C GLY A 106 3.92 7.51 -5.13
N PRO A 107 4.81 7.63 -4.13
CA PRO A 107 6.14 7.02 -4.17
C PRO A 107 6.06 5.48 -4.08
N ALA A 108 4.98 4.94 -3.48
CA ALA A 108 4.80 3.52 -3.22
C ALA A 108 3.29 3.15 -3.15
N ALA A 109 2.95 1.96 -2.63
CA ALA A 109 1.57 1.48 -2.45
C ALA A 109 0.67 1.55 -3.72
N GLY A 110 1.27 1.29 -4.89
CA GLY A 110 0.55 1.31 -6.17
C GLY A 110 -0.61 0.31 -6.22
N GLY A 111 -1.75 0.75 -6.75
CA GLY A 111 -2.98 -0.05 -6.83
C GLY A 111 -3.93 0.13 -5.65
N LEU A 112 -3.51 0.81 -4.56
CA LEU A 112 -4.40 1.11 -3.45
C LEU A 112 -5.56 2.01 -3.91
N LYS A 113 -6.80 1.57 -3.67
CA LYS A 113 -8.01 2.37 -3.92
C LYS A 113 -8.58 2.86 -2.61
N LEU A 114 -8.91 4.15 -2.57
CA LEU A 114 -9.54 4.78 -1.41
C LEU A 114 -10.65 5.73 -1.86
N SER A 115 -11.61 5.95 -0.97
CA SER A 115 -12.67 6.92 -1.17
C SER A 115 -12.36 8.19 -0.38
N PHE A 116 -12.36 9.34 -1.05
CA PHE A 116 -12.15 10.65 -0.42
C PHE A 116 -13.04 11.68 -1.12
N ASP A 117 -13.71 12.55 -0.36
CA ASP A 117 -14.69 13.52 -0.91
C ASP A 117 -15.69 12.88 -1.90
N GLN A 118 -16.20 11.69 -1.58
CA GLN A 118 -17.15 10.91 -2.42
C GLN A 118 -16.59 10.49 -3.79
N LYS A 119 -15.26 10.55 -3.98
CA LYS A 119 -14.56 10.11 -5.19
C LYS A 119 -13.65 8.95 -4.90
N TRP A 120 -13.57 8.02 -5.85
CA TRP A 120 -12.55 6.98 -5.84
C TRP A 120 -11.23 7.52 -6.36
N ILE A 121 -10.19 7.34 -5.56
CA ILE A 121 -8.82 7.71 -5.90
C ILE A 121 -8.00 6.43 -5.91
N THR A 122 -7.26 6.23 -7.00
CA THR A 122 -6.32 5.10 -7.11
C THR A 122 -4.90 5.63 -6.99
N LEU A 123 -4.14 5.07 -6.06
CA LEU A 123 -2.70 5.33 -5.98
C LEU A 123 -2.01 4.61 -7.13
N ILE A 124 -1.14 5.31 -7.83
CA ILE A 124 -0.27 4.75 -8.87
C ILE A 124 1.17 5.16 -8.60
N THR A 125 2.10 4.31 -8.98
CA THR A 125 3.54 4.62 -8.91
C THR A 125 4.07 4.92 -10.32
N LEU A 126 5.18 5.65 -10.42
CA LEU A 126 5.86 5.87 -11.70
C LEU A 126 6.38 4.58 -12.35
N SER A 127 6.57 3.52 -11.56
CA SER A 127 6.93 2.19 -12.07
C SER A 127 5.77 1.46 -12.77
N ALA A 128 4.52 1.87 -12.53
CA ALA A 128 3.37 1.30 -13.22
C ALA A 128 3.30 1.80 -14.68
N PRO A 129 2.84 0.99 -15.66
CA PRO A 129 2.78 1.40 -17.07
C PRO A 129 2.05 2.74 -17.29
N LEU A 130 0.91 2.92 -16.61
CA LEU A 130 0.17 4.18 -16.68
C LEU A 130 0.94 5.35 -16.05
N GLY A 131 1.59 5.13 -14.90
CA GLY A 131 2.40 6.16 -14.24
C GLY A 131 3.57 6.62 -15.11
N ALA A 132 4.23 5.68 -15.79
CA ALA A 132 5.34 5.98 -16.71
C ALA A 132 4.90 6.84 -17.91
N THR A 133 3.66 6.67 -18.40
CA THR A 133 3.12 7.45 -19.54
C THR A 133 2.62 8.85 -19.16
N LEU A 134 2.48 9.15 -17.86
CA LEU A 134 1.98 10.45 -17.40
C LEU A 134 3.06 11.51 -17.24
N ARG A 135 4.32 11.10 -17.25
CA ARG A 135 5.48 11.99 -17.13
C ARG A 135 5.90 12.55 -18.48
#